data_AF-A0A087RZB7-F1
#
_entry.id   AF-A0A087RZB7-F1
#
_cell.length_a   1.000
_cell.length_b   1.000
_cell.length_c   1.000
_cell.angle_alpha   90.00
_cell.angle_beta   90.00
_cell.angle_gamma   90.00
#
_symmetry.space_group_name_H-M   'P 1'
#
loop_
_entity.id
_entity.type
_entity.pdbx_description
1 polymer ?
#
loop_
_entity_poly.entity_id
_entity_poly.type
_entity_poly.pdbx_seq_one_letter_code
_entity_poly.pdbx_strand_id
1 'polypeptide(L)' 'MGKRVTIMLDDNLVKKLREKQAKLIKETAKPVSFSLVVNETLRKSLK' A
#
# COMPACT_ATOMS: atom_id res chain seq x y z
N MET A 1 -13.41 10.68 -0.14
CA MET A 1 -13.52 10.60 -1.61
C MET A 1 -12.17 10.23 -2.20
N GLY A 2 -12.09 9.14 -2.97
CA GLY A 2 -10.87 8.77 -3.70
C GLY A 2 -10.97 9.18 -5.16
N LYS A 3 -9.90 9.75 -5.72
CA LYS A 3 -9.73 9.91 -7.17
C LYS A 3 -8.86 8.76 -7.68
N ARG A 4 -9.18 8.20 -8.85
CA ARG A 4 -8.32 7.21 -9.51
C ARG A 4 -7.15 7.94 -10.16
N VAL A 5 -5.94 7.57 -9.77
CA VAL A 5 -4.69 8.15 -10.30
C VAL A 5 -3.77 6.98 -10.66
N THR A 6 -3.17 7.06 -11.85
CA THR A 6 -2.13 6.12 -12.27
C THR A 6 -0.78 6.71 -11.92
N ILE A 7 0.06 5.96 -11.20
CA ILE A 7 1.42 6.35 -10.84
C ILE A 7 2.39 5.24 -11.26
N MET A 8 3.57 5.64 -11.72
CA MET A 8 4.70 4.73 -11.92
C MET A 8 5.44 4.59 -10.58
N LEU A 9 5.78 3.37 -10.20
CA LEU A 9 6.57 3.07 -9.00
C LEU A 9 7.73 2.17 -9.39
N ASP A 10 8.89 2.38 -8.78
CA ASP A 10 10.02 1.46 -8.94
C ASP A 10 9.66 0.04 -8.47
N ASP A 11 10.17 -0.97 -9.16
CA ASP A 11 9.93 -2.38 -8.84
C ASP A 11 10.28 -2.73 -7.39
N ASN A 12 11.37 -2.15 -6.88
CA ASN A 12 11.80 -2.31 -5.50
C ASN A 12 10.77 -1.77 -4.50
N LEU A 13 10.11 -0.65 -4.82
CA LEU A 13 9.05 -0.07 -3.99
C LEU A 13 7.79 -0.94 -4.05
N VAL A 14 7.42 -1.42 -5.25
CA VAL A 14 6.27 -2.32 -5.43
C VAL A 14 6.46 -3.59 -4.59
N LYS A 15 7.64 -4.20 -4.63
CA LYS A 15 7.96 -5.41 -3.84
C LYS A 15 7.78 -5.16 -2.33
N LYS A 16 8.34 -4.08 -1.81
CA LYS A 16 8.22 -3.70 -0.39
C LYS A 16 6.76 -3.46 0.01
N LEU A 17 5.97 -2.79 -0.84
CA LEU A 17 4.55 -2.55 -0.60
C LEU A 17 3.72 -3.84 -0.60
N ARG A 18 4.05 -4.80 -1.48
CA ARG A 18 3.42 -6.13 -1.50
C ARG A 18 3.76 -6.97 -0.27
N GLU A 19 5.01 -6.95 0.17
CA GLU A 19 5.42 -7.61 1.41
C GLU A 19 4.69 -7.00 2.63
N LYS A 20 4.56 -5.67 2.67
CA LYS A 20 3.79 -4.97 3.71
C LYS A 20 2.30 -5.34 3.67
N GLN A 21 1.71 -5.44 2.48
CA GLN A 21 0.34 -5.91 2.30
C GLN A 21 0.16 -7.33 2.88
N ALA A 22 1.06 -8.26 2.55
CA ALA A 22 1.00 -9.63 3.05
C ALA A 22 1.13 -9.70 4.58
N LYS A 23 2.00 -8.87 5.18
CA LYS A 23 2.11 -8.76 6.65
C LYS A 23 0.81 -8.27 7.28
N LEU A 24 0.21 -7.21 6.73
CA LEU A 24 -1.05 -6.66 7.26
C LEU A 24 -2.22 -7.65 7.15
N ILE A 25 -2.31 -8.43 6.06
CA ILE A 25 -3.33 -9.48 5.91
C ILE A 25 -3.17 -10.53 7.02
N LYS A 26 -1.93 -10.97 7.29
CA LYS A 26 -1.63 -11.94 8.34
C LYS A 26 -1.97 -11.42 9.73
N GLU A 27 -1.61 -10.17 10.03
CA GLU A 27 -1.81 -9.56 11.35
C GLU A 27 -3.27 -9.22 11.62
N THR A 28 -4.02 -8.74 10.62
CA THR A 28 -5.39 -8.24 10.81
C THR A 28 -6.48 -9.26 10.49
N ALA A 29 -6.13 -10.40 9.87
CA ALA A 29 -7.05 -11.41 9.33
C ALA A 29 -8.16 -10.83 8.42
N LYS A 30 -7.92 -9.63 7.87
CA LYS A 30 -8.86 -8.90 7.01
C LYS A 30 -8.29 -8.78 5.60
N PRO A 31 -9.16 -8.71 4.58
CA PRO A 31 -8.71 -8.38 3.23
C PRO A 31 -8.17 -6.95 3.18
N VAL A 32 -6.89 -6.80 2.87
CA VAL A 32 -6.20 -5.51 2.71
C VAL A 32 -5.89 -5.29 1.24
N SER A 33 -6.39 -4.20 0.65
CA SER A 33 -6.15 -3.87 -0.75
C SER A 33 -4.79 -3.19 -0.95
N PHE A 34 -4.18 -3.36 -2.12
CA PHE A 34 -2.90 -2.73 -2.43
C PHE A 34 -2.99 -1.19 -2.40
N SER A 35 -4.09 -0.63 -2.92
CA SER A 35 -4.34 0.82 -2.90
C SER A 35 -4.45 1.38 -1.49
N LEU A 36 -5.00 0.62 -0.52
CA LEU A 36 -5.01 1.01 0.89
C LEU A 36 -3.58 1.10 1.43
N VAL A 37 -2.76 0.08 1.20
CA VAL A 37 -1.36 0.05 1.66
C VAL A 37 -0.53 1.20 1.08
N VAL A 38 -0.72 1.51 -0.21
CA VAL A 38 -0.07 2.65 -0.87
C VAL A 38 -0.49 3.95 -0.19
N ASN A 39 -1.79 4.20 -0.05
CA ASN A 39 -2.30 5.44 0.55
C ASN A 39 -1.87 5.60 2.02
N GLU A 40 -1.90 4.55 2.82
CA GLU A 40 -1.42 4.60 4.21
C GLU A 40 0.07 4.88 4.30
N THR A 41 0.86 4.31 3.39
CA THR A 41 2.30 4.55 3.34
C THR A 41 2.59 6.01 2.96
N LEU A 42 1.91 6.54 1.94
CA LEU A 42 2.04 7.95 1.54
C LEU A 42 1.60 8.90 2.67
N ARG A 43 0.49 8.63 3.35
CA ARG A 43 0.03 9.43 4.50
C ARG A 43 1.02 9.48 5.66
N LYS A 44 1.77 8.39 5.87
CA LYS A 44 2.81 8.32 6.91
C LYS A 44 4.06 9.11 6.52
N SER A 45 4.39 9.15 5.23
CA SER A 45 5.60 9.80 4.72
C SER A 45 5.43 11.28 4.37
N LEU A 46 4.23 11.72 3.99
CA LEU A 46 3.93 13.12 3.63
C LEU A 46 3.48 13.96 4.83
N LYS A 47 3.83 13.55 6.05
CA LYS A 47 3.59 14.33 7.26
C LYS A 47 4.61 15.45 7.42
#